data_AF-A0A6A5RB40-F1
#
_entry.id   AF-A0A6A5RB40-F1
#
_cell.length_a   1.000
_cell.length_b   1.000
_cell.length_c   1.000
_cell.angle_alpha   90.00
_cell.angle_beta   90.00
_cell.angle_gamma   90.00
#
_symmetry.space_group_name_H-M   'P 1'
#
loop_
_entity.id
_entity.type
_entity.pdbx_description
1 polymer ?
#
loop_
_entity_poly.entity_id
_entity_poly.type
_entity_poly.pdbx_seq_one_letter_code
_entity_poly.pdbx_strand_id
1 'polypeptide(L)'
;MWLCKLNKIHLLYLPAHATHLLQPLDLAPFSVLKTRYRNEIRALSVLDDAAPIKKERFIVSYNKAREEALSERVISAGWRAAGLCPFNPNLVLLSSQVTGQPVTPLAASQALTTSEQVFNTPQSSQALYKAQQQLLLSESLSRSTRINQQLKYQLDHYKITRTRKRVQVNPNERFSNVESIQAAIDRAADLQAQQASTSAEKEAEKAAAAAVARTLNSMCTQWQI
;
A
#
# COMPACT_ATOMS: atom_id res chain seq x y z
N MET A 1 1.13 -0.60 57.83
CA MET A 1 1.45 0.79 58.24
C MET A 1 1.99 0.89 59.66
N TRP A 2 1.40 0.21 60.66
CA TRP A 2 1.87 0.26 62.05
C TRP A 2 3.37 -0.05 62.23
N LEU A 3 3.86 -1.12 61.59
CA LEU A 3 5.29 -1.47 61.62
C LEU A 3 6.20 -0.36 61.04
N CYS A 4 5.79 0.29 59.96
CA CYS A 4 6.54 1.40 59.36
C CYS A 4 6.58 2.60 60.32
N LYS A 5 5.47 2.90 60.99
CA LYS A 5 5.39 3.97 61.99
C LYS A 5 6.34 3.71 63.17
N LEU A 6 6.36 2.49 63.71
CA LEU A 6 7.28 2.10 64.77
C LEU A 6 8.75 2.25 64.36
N ASN A 7 9.07 1.86 63.13
CA ASN A 7 10.43 1.90 62.59
C ASN A 7 10.81 3.24 61.93
N LYS A 8 9.98 4.28 62.05
CA LYS A 8 10.20 5.61 61.43
C LYS A 8 10.44 5.56 59.90
N ILE A 9 9.80 4.61 59.22
CA ILE A 9 9.87 4.48 57.76
C ILE A 9 8.77 5.35 57.13
N HIS A 10 9.17 6.33 56.33
CA HIS A 10 8.25 7.15 55.56
C HIS A 10 7.78 6.41 54.31
N LEU A 11 6.47 6.23 54.18
CA LEU A 11 5.86 5.58 53.01
C LEU A 11 5.55 6.63 51.95
N LEU A 12 6.01 6.37 50.72
CA LEU A 12 5.63 7.15 49.54
C LEU A 12 4.45 6.46 48.85
N TYR A 13 3.33 7.17 48.74
CA TYR A 13 2.15 6.69 48.03
C TYR A 13 2.18 7.18 46.58
N LEU A 14 2.19 6.24 45.64
CA LEU A 14 2.10 6.55 44.22
C LEU A 14 0.63 6.51 43.78
N PRO A 15 0.18 7.40 42.89
CA PRO A 15 -1.13 7.28 42.23
C PRO A 15 -1.27 5.94 41.51
N ALA A 16 -2.51 5.48 41.35
CA ALA A 16 -2.80 4.29 40.58
C ALA A 16 -2.25 4.42 39.14
N HIS A 17 -1.73 3.32 38.59
CA HIS A 17 -1.13 3.26 37.26
C HIS A 17 0.08 4.18 37.02
N ALA A 18 0.64 4.87 38.03
CA ALA A 18 1.78 5.76 37.86
C ALA A 18 3.15 5.07 38.06
N THR A 19 3.18 3.76 38.27
CA THR A 19 4.39 2.96 38.48
C THR A 19 5.44 3.19 37.38
N HIS A 20 5.01 3.17 36.13
CA HIS A 20 5.88 3.40 34.96
C HIS A 20 6.47 4.82 34.86
N LEU A 21 6.01 5.76 35.69
CA LEU A 21 6.44 7.16 35.70
C LEU A 21 7.25 7.51 36.95
N LEU A 22 6.80 7.04 38.11
CA LEU A 22 7.29 7.50 39.40
C LEU A 22 8.14 6.47 40.13
N GLN A 23 8.15 5.20 39.70
CA GLN A 23 8.94 4.16 40.35
C GLN A 23 10.35 4.08 39.75
N PRO A 24 11.41 4.55 40.47
CA PRO A 24 12.76 4.60 39.91
C PRO A 24 13.28 3.24 39.45
N LEU A 25 12.86 2.18 40.14
CA LEU A 25 13.25 0.80 39.89
C LEU A 25 12.79 0.30 38.50
N ASP A 26 11.61 0.73 38.07
CA ASP A 26 11.03 0.33 36.79
C ASP A 26 11.61 1.13 35.62
N LEU A 27 12.03 2.37 35.87
CA LEU A 27 12.56 3.28 34.87
C LEU A 27 13.98 2.92 34.42
N ALA A 28 14.85 2.42 35.30
CA ALA A 28 16.24 2.11 34.94
C ALA A 28 16.75 0.74 35.45
N PRO A 29 16.80 0.43 36.75
CA PRO A 29 17.41 -0.82 37.22
C PRO A 29 16.80 -2.08 36.60
N PHE A 30 15.48 -2.20 36.48
CA PHE A 30 14.86 -3.39 35.91
C PHE A 30 15.09 -3.54 34.41
N SER A 31 15.21 -2.45 33.65
CA SER A 31 15.51 -2.53 32.22
C SER A 31 16.95 -3.02 31.99
N VAL A 32 17.89 -2.53 32.80
CA VAL A 32 19.29 -2.99 32.80
C VAL A 32 19.39 -4.44 33.24
N LEU A 33 18.74 -4.81 34.36
CA LEU A 33 18.73 -6.17 34.89
C LEU A 33 18.23 -7.18 33.85
N LYS A 34 17.08 -6.91 33.23
CA LYS A 34 16.50 -7.77 32.18
C LYS A 34 17.44 -7.91 30.99
N THR A 35 18.13 -6.84 30.61
CA THR A 35 19.03 -6.84 29.45
C THR A 35 20.30 -7.63 29.75
N ARG A 36 20.95 -7.37 30.89
CA ARG A 36 22.16 -8.07 31.29
C ARG A 36 21.93 -9.54 31.57
N TYR A 37 20.84 -9.86 32.28
CA TYR A 37 20.45 -11.24 32.52
C TYR A 37 20.20 -12.01 31.22
N ARG A 38 19.50 -11.40 30.24
CA ARG A 38 19.32 -12.02 28.91
C ARG A 38 20.65 -12.27 28.19
N ASN A 39 21.62 -11.38 28.34
CA ASN A 39 22.94 -11.55 27.73
C ASN A 39 23.73 -12.69 28.40
N GLU A 40 23.73 -12.78 29.74
CA GLU A 40 24.35 -13.89 30.47
C GLU A 40 23.74 -15.24 30.08
N ILE A 41 22.41 -15.34 29.99
CA ILE A 41 21.76 -16.60 29.55
C ILE A 41 22.16 -16.95 28.12
N ARG A 42 22.18 -15.98 27.19
CA ARG A 42 22.58 -16.24 25.79
C ARG A 42 24.02 -16.74 25.69
N ALA A 43 24.93 -16.24 26.52
CA ALA A 43 26.29 -16.73 26.57
C ALA A 43 26.35 -18.18 27.07
N LEU A 44 25.51 -18.52 28.06
CA LEU A 44 25.46 -19.86 28.66
C LEU A 44 24.68 -20.89 27.82
N SER A 45 23.75 -20.46 26.96
CA SER A 45 22.96 -21.36 26.10
C SER A 45 23.79 -22.06 25.03
N VAL A 46 25.04 -21.62 24.81
CA VAL A 46 25.99 -22.29 23.91
C VAL A 46 26.56 -23.58 24.53
N LEU A 47 26.48 -23.75 25.86
CA LEU A 47 27.34 -24.70 26.58
C LEU A 47 26.66 -25.99 27.08
N ASP A 48 25.34 -26.07 27.30
CA ASP A 48 24.64 -27.36 27.60
C ASP A 48 23.12 -27.21 27.85
N ASP A 49 22.34 -28.30 27.77
CA ASP A 49 20.87 -28.34 27.99
C ASP A 49 20.42 -29.04 29.30
N ALA A 50 21.35 -29.44 30.18
CA ALA A 50 21.02 -30.15 31.43
C ALA A 50 20.35 -29.28 32.51
N ALA A 51 19.22 -29.74 33.06
CA ALA A 51 18.33 -28.95 33.94
C ALA A 51 18.86 -28.55 35.34
N PRO A 52 19.58 -29.40 36.10
CA PRO A 52 20.11 -29.03 37.43
C PRO A 52 21.11 -27.86 37.34
N ILE A 53 21.95 -27.92 36.32
CA ILE A 53 22.95 -26.89 35.98
C ILE A 53 22.28 -25.54 35.70
N LYS A 54 21.02 -25.52 35.23
CA LYS A 54 20.27 -24.28 34.94
C LYS A 54 19.93 -23.47 36.20
N LYS A 55 19.71 -24.11 37.36
CA LYS A 55 19.36 -23.40 38.61
C LYS A 55 20.57 -22.69 39.22
N GLU A 56 21.72 -23.35 39.28
CA GLU A 56 22.96 -22.74 39.79
C GLU A 56 23.41 -21.61 38.85
N ARG A 57 23.36 -21.87 37.53
CA ARG A 57 23.63 -20.86 36.50
C ARG A 57 22.68 -19.67 36.58
N PHE A 58 21.41 -19.87 36.96
CA PHE A 58 20.46 -18.78 37.18
C PHE A 58 20.97 -17.83 38.28
N ILE A 59 21.32 -18.36 39.45
CA ILE A 59 21.73 -17.53 40.60
C ILE A 59 22.98 -16.73 40.25
N VAL A 60 23.98 -17.38 39.63
CA VAL A 60 25.23 -16.72 39.23
C VAL A 60 24.96 -15.64 38.18
N SER A 61 24.18 -15.94 37.15
CA SER A 61 23.85 -14.98 36.07
C SER A 61 23.04 -13.80 36.59
N TYR A 62 22.09 -14.06 37.48
CA TYR A 62 21.27 -13.04 38.11
C TYR A 62 22.12 -12.13 39.00
N ASN A 63 23.02 -12.69 39.81
CA ASN A 63 23.90 -11.90 40.67
C ASN A 63 24.78 -10.94 39.85
N LYS A 64 25.41 -11.43 38.77
CA LYS A 64 26.19 -10.57 37.86
C LYS A 64 25.33 -9.46 37.25
N ALA A 65 24.15 -9.80 36.74
CA ALA A 65 23.24 -8.81 36.17
C ALA A 65 22.76 -7.80 37.22
N ARG A 66 22.55 -8.24 38.46
CA ARG A 66 22.12 -7.42 39.60
C ARG A 66 23.19 -6.43 40.03
N GLU A 67 24.45 -6.83 40.12
CA GLU A 67 25.56 -5.95 40.48
C GLU A 67 25.66 -4.76 39.51
N GLU A 68 25.47 -5.00 38.22
CA GLU A 68 25.48 -3.93 37.23
C GLU A 68 24.20 -3.07 37.28
N ALA A 69 23.04 -3.71 37.38
CA ALA A 69 21.74 -3.04 37.40
C ALA A 69 21.50 -2.18 38.65
N LEU A 70 22.07 -2.59 39.80
CA LEU A 70 22.01 -1.86 41.06
C LEU A 70 23.26 -1.03 41.32
N SER A 71 24.00 -0.68 40.27
CA SER A 71 25.08 0.30 40.37
C SER A 71 24.54 1.69 40.71
N GLU A 72 25.34 2.49 41.41
CA GLU A 72 24.99 3.85 41.81
C GLU A 72 24.54 4.70 40.61
N ARG A 73 25.20 4.53 39.46
CA ARG A 73 24.87 5.23 38.22
C ARG A 73 23.46 4.92 37.74
N VAL A 74 23.07 3.64 37.73
CA VAL A 74 21.75 3.20 37.22
C VAL A 74 20.65 3.58 38.21
N ILE A 75 20.90 3.43 39.50
CA ILE A 75 19.98 3.87 40.56
C ILE A 75 19.75 5.39 40.42
N SER A 76 20.81 6.18 40.38
CA SER A 76 20.72 7.65 40.25
C SER A 76 20.00 8.07 38.96
N ALA A 77 20.22 7.35 37.86
CA ALA A 77 19.49 7.57 36.62
C ALA A 77 17.99 7.31 36.76
N GLY A 78 17.59 6.23 37.45
CA GLY A 78 16.18 5.92 37.72
C GLY A 78 15.50 7.01 38.57
N TRP A 79 16.18 7.51 39.60
CA TRP A 79 15.66 8.58 40.44
C TRP A 79 15.52 9.92 39.70
N ARG A 80 16.48 10.22 38.81
CA ARG A 80 16.43 11.40 37.95
C ARG A 80 15.30 11.28 36.93
N ALA A 81 15.12 10.11 36.32
CA ALA A 81 14.05 9.86 35.37
C ALA A 81 12.67 9.99 36.01
N ALA A 82 12.51 9.54 37.26
CA ALA A 82 11.27 9.71 38.01
C ALA A 82 11.00 11.17 38.43
N GLY A 83 11.96 12.09 38.22
CA GLY A 83 11.87 13.47 38.69
C GLY A 83 11.85 13.59 40.22
N LEU A 84 12.31 12.56 40.94
CA LEU A 84 12.31 12.54 42.41
C LEU A 84 13.64 13.03 42.99
N CYS A 85 14.76 12.77 42.32
CA CYS A 85 16.07 13.28 42.73
C CYS A 85 16.97 13.61 41.52
N PRO A 86 17.29 14.89 41.26
CA PRO A 86 16.71 16.07 41.92
C PRO A 86 15.20 16.17 41.67
N PHE A 87 14.47 16.81 42.60
CA PHE A 87 13.02 16.95 42.49
C PHE A 87 12.64 17.86 41.32
N ASN A 88 11.98 17.30 40.31
CA ASN A 88 11.52 18.01 39.12
C ASN A 88 10.21 17.38 38.59
N PRO A 89 9.04 17.88 39.01
CA PRO A 89 7.75 17.31 38.62
C PRO A 89 7.43 17.50 37.13
N ASN A 90 8.05 18.49 36.47
CA ASN A 90 7.78 18.78 35.06
C ASN A 90 8.17 17.62 34.14
N LEU A 91 9.17 16.80 34.53
CA LEU A 91 9.57 15.61 33.77
C LEU A 91 8.43 14.59 33.64
N VAL A 92 7.61 14.46 34.67
CA VAL A 92 6.49 13.53 34.71
C VAL A 92 5.24 14.17 34.10
N LEU A 93 4.93 15.42 34.50
CA LEU A 93 3.72 16.13 34.07
C LEU A 93 3.70 16.46 32.58
N LEU A 94 4.85 16.77 31.99
CA LEU A 94 4.99 17.05 30.55
C LEU A 94 5.27 15.80 29.72
N SER A 95 5.32 14.62 30.36
CA SER A 95 5.58 13.38 29.62
C SER A 95 4.43 13.06 28.68
N SER A 96 4.75 12.57 27.48
CA SER A 96 3.77 12.10 26.50
C SER A 96 2.92 10.94 27.01
N GLN A 97 3.35 10.27 28.08
CA GLN A 97 2.61 9.19 28.74
C GLN A 97 1.46 9.73 29.60
N VAL A 98 1.54 10.99 30.05
CA VAL A 98 0.47 11.68 30.80
C VAL A 98 -0.39 12.53 29.87
N THR A 99 0.22 13.22 28.90
CA THR A 99 -0.49 14.14 27.99
C THR A 99 -0.99 13.49 26.70
N GLY A 100 -0.47 12.32 26.34
CA GLY A 100 -0.87 11.60 25.15
C GLY A 100 -2.26 11.01 25.30
N GLN A 101 -3.20 11.43 24.46
CA GLN A 101 -4.40 10.62 24.23
C GLN A 101 -3.94 9.26 23.67
N PRO A 102 -4.46 8.13 24.18
CA PRO A 102 -4.21 6.85 23.55
C PRO A 102 -4.82 6.90 22.15
N VAL A 103 -3.99 7.10 21.14
CA VAL A 103 -4.37 6.84 19.76
C VAL A 103 -4.43 5.34 19.64
N THR A 104 -5.59 4.77 19.97
CA THR A 104 -5.91 3.41 19.57
C THR A 104 -5.78 3.38 18.06
N PRO A 105 -4.82 2.62 17.48
CA PRO A 105 -4.77 2.52 16.04
C PRO A 105 -6.14 2.03 15.57
N LEU A 106 -6.77 2.82 14.69
CA LEU A 106 -8.01 2.42 14.03
C LEU A 106 -7.79 1.01 13.50
N ALA A 107 -8.69 0.09 13.85
CA ALA A 107 -8.63 -1.28 13.37
C ALA A 107 -8.46 -1.22 11.85
N ALA A 108 -7.29 -1.64 11.37
CA ALA A 108 -7.04 -1.69 9.94
C ALA A 108 -8.11 -2.60 9.36
N SER A 109 -9.06 -2.04 8.62
CA SER A 109 -10.01 -2.81 7.83
C SER A 109 -9.17 -3.49 6.74
N GLN A 110 -8.62 -4.65 7.08
CA GLN A 110 -7.79 -5.44 6.19
C GLN A 110 -8.67 -5.90 5.03
N ALA A 111 -8.63 -5.12 3.95
CA ALA A 111 -9.09 -5.58 2.66
C ALA A 111 -8.29 -6.83 2.31
N LEU A 112 -9.03 -7.93 2.17
CA LEU A 112 -8.58 -9.28 1.89
C LEU A 112 -7.53 -9.34 0.76
N THR A 113 -6.26 -9.55 1.13
CA THR A 113 -5.24 -10.14 0.25
C THR A 113 -4.90 -11.53 0.81
N THR A 114 -5.54 -12.54 0.24
CA THR A 114 -5.47 -13.96 0.67
C THR A 114 -4.07 -14.58 0.61
N SER A 115 -3.06 -13.86 0.11
CA SER A 115 -1.68 -14.36 -0.05
C SER A 115 -0.78 -14.21 1.19
N GLU A 116 -1.13 -13.38 2.17
CA GLU A 116 -0.23 -13.06 3.32
C GLU A 116 -0.62 -13.73 4.65
N GLN A 117 -1.59 -14.65 4.63
CA GLN A 117 -2.07 -15.31 5.87
C GLN A 117 -1.06 -16.28 6.50
N VAL A 118 0.00 -16.68 5.78
CA VAL A 118 1.00 -17.64 6.28
C VAL A 118 2.01 -16.99 7.26
N PHE A 119 2.20 -15.66 7.19
CA PHE A 119 3.20 -14.96 8.01
C PHE A 119 2.59 -14.11 9.13
N ASN A 120 1.27 -14.09 9.28
CA ASN A 120 0.61 -13.35 10.35
C ASN A 120 0.60 -14.15 11.66
N THR A 121 0.84 -13.47 12.78
CA THR A 121 0.69 -14.05 14.12
C THR A 121 -0.78 -14.43 14.34
N PRO A 122 -1.11 -15.71 14.57
CA PRO A 122 -2.50 -16.15 14.70
C PRO A 122 -3.14 -15.54 15.94
N GLN A 123 -4.26 -14.86 15.75
CA GLN A 123 -5.01 -14.16 16.81
C GLN A 123 -6.05 -15.06 17.51
N SER A 124 -6.14 -16.34 17.13
CA SER A 124 -7.11 -17.30 17.67
C SER A 124 -6.65 -18.75 17.42
N SER A 125 -7.06 -19.68 18.29
CA SER A 125 -6.79 -21.12 18.14
C SER A 125 -7.34 -21.70 16.84
N GLN A 126 -8.48 -21.21 16.36
CA GLN A 126 -9.06 -21.63 15.08
C GLN A 126 -8.19 -21.17 13.89
N ALA A 127 -7.52 -20.03 14.00
CA ALA A 127 -6.63 -19.52 12.96
C ALA A 127 -5.36 -20.39 12.84
N LEU A 128 -4.83 -20.88 13.97
CA LEU A 128 -3.71 -21.83 14.02
C LEU A 128 -4.05 -23.14 13.30
N TYR A 129 -5.22 -23.72 13.58
CA TYR A 129 -5.65 -24.97 12.97
C TYR A 129 -5.78 -24.87 11.44
N LYS A 130 -6.31 -23.74 10.94
CA LYS A 130 -6.42 -23.48 9.50
C LYS A 130 -5.05 -23.32 8.84
N ALA A 131 -4.12 -22.61 9.47
CA ALA A 131 -2.77 -22.44 8.95
C ALA A 131 -2.01 -23.78 8.87
N GLN A 132 -2.17 -24.63 9.88
CA GLN A 132 -1.59 -25.99 9.89
C GLN A 132 -2.12 -26.84 8.73
N GLN A 133 -3.43 -26.83 8.49
CA GLN A 133 -4.01 -27.56 7.36
C GLN A 133 -3.52 -27.03 6.00
N GLN A 134 -3.39 -25.72 5.84
CA GLN A 134 -2.85 -25.12 4.61
C GLN A 134 -1.39 -25.54 4.34
N LEU A 135 -0.56 -25.63 5.38
CA LEU A 135 0.82 -26.11 5.26
C LEU A 135 0.87 -27.57 4.83
N LEU A 136 0.04 -28.43 5.42
CA LEU A 136 -0.07 -29.86 5.05
C LEU A 136 -0.53 -30.03 3.60
N LEU A 137 -1.50 -29.23 3.13
CA LEU A 137 -1.88 -29.22 1.71
C LEU A 137 -0.72 -28.78 0.81
N SER A 138 0.05 -27.78 1.24
CA SER A 138 1.19 -27.25 0.48
C SER A 138 2.35 -28.24 0.38
N GLU A 139 2.53 -29.11 1.37
CA GLU A 139 3.60 -30.10 1.46
C GLU A 139 3.53 -31.13 0.32
N SER A 140 2.32 -31.44 -0.15
CA SER A 140 2.08 -32.33 -1.31
C SER A 140 2.52 -31.76 -2.67
N LEU A 141 2.73 -30.44 -2.76
CA LEU A 141 3.06 -29.77 -4.01
C LEU A 141 4.56 -29.49 -4.09
N SER A 142 5.21 -30.11 -5.08
CA SER A 142 6.63 -29.91 -5.38
C SER A 142 6.99 -28.42 -5.48
N ARG A 143 8.22 -28.05 -5.11
CA ARG A 143 8.73 -26.66 -5.18
C ARG A 143 8.47 -26.00 -6.53
N SER A 144 8.57 -26.77 -7.62
CA SER A 144 8.27 -26.31 -8.98
C SER A 144 6.79 -25.98 -9.17
N THR A 145 5.87 -26.79 -8.62
CA THR A 145 4.43 -26.52 -8.65
C THR A 145 4.06 -25.24 -7.92
N ARG A 146 4.72 -24.96 -6.78
CA ARG A 146 4.52 -23.73 -6.00
C ARG A 146 4.93 -22.48 -6.78
N ILE A 147 6.11 -22.51 -7.40
CA ILE A 147 6.61 -21.41 -8.23
C ILE A 147 5.69 -21.17 -9.43
N ASN A 148 5.26 -22.23 -10.11
CA ASN A 148 4.35 -22.10 -11.26
C ASN A 148 2.98 -21.54 -10.88
N GLN A 149 2.41 -21.96 -9.75
CA GLN A 149 1.15 -21.39 -9.26
C GLN A 149 1.32 -19.90 -8.90
N GLN A 150 2.43 -19.54 -8.25
CA GLN A 150 2.71 -18.15 -7.89
C GLN A 150 2.90 -17.26 -9.13
N LEU A 151 3.65 -17.73 -10.13
CA LEU A 151 3.81 -17.02 -11.41
C LEU A 151 2.47 -16.88 -12.14
N LYS A 152 1.61 -17.90 -12.10
CA LYS A 152 0.26 -17.84 -12.68
C LYS A 152 -0.62 -16.80 -12.00
N TYR A 153 -0.59 -16.75 -10.66
CA TYR A 153 -1.30 -15.71 -9.88
C TYR A 153 -0.78 -14.31 -10.20
N GLN A 154 0.54 -14.12 -10.27
CA GLN A 154 1.13 -12.82 -10.65
C GLN A 154 0.68 -12.42 -12.06
N LEU A 155 0.72 -13.33 -13.03
CA LEU A 155 0.22 -13.08 -14.38
C LEU A 155 -1.25 -12.66 -14.39
N ASP A 156 -2.11 -13.31 -13.60
CA ASP A 156 -3.53 -12.95 -13.52
C ASP A 156 -3.77 -11.60 -12.83
N HIS A 157 -2.93 -11.20 -11.87
CA HIS A 157 -2.97 -9.86 -11.29
C HIS A 157 -2.45 -8.76 -12.22
N TYR A 158 -1.48 -9.07 -13.08
CA TYR A 158 -0.96 -8.15 -14.09
C TYR A 158 -1.74 -8.17 -15.40
N LYS A 159 -2.65 -9.13 -15.62
CA LYS A 159 -3.65 -9.07 -16.67
C LYS A 159 -4.60 -7.93 -16.35
N ILE A 160 -4.24 -6.75 -16.85
CA ILE A 160 -5.14 -5.61 -16.95
C ILE A 160 -6.34 -6.11 -17.76
N THR A 161 -7.45 -6.42 -17.10
CA THR A 161 -8.77 -6.44 -17.72
C THR A 161 -9.01 -5.01 -18.14
N ARG A 162 -8.56 -4.66 -19.36
CA ARG A 162 -9.02 -3.45 -20.04
C ARG A 162 -10.51 -3.65 -20.23
N THR A 163 -11.32 -3.30 -19.24
CA THR A 163 -12.72 -3.03 -19.45
C THR A 163 -12.74 -1.91 -20.46
N ARG A 164 -12.99 -2.25 -21.72
CA ARG A 164 -13.26 -1.25 -22.74
C ARG A 164 -14.42 -0.43 -22.19
N LYS A 165 -14.16 0.81 -21.76
CA LYS A 165 -15.23 1.74 -21.44
C LYS A 165 -16.10 1.82 -22.68
N ARG A 166 -17.33 1.32 -22.61
CA ARG A 166 -18.30 1.53 -23.67
C ARG A 166 -18.53 3.03 -23.71
N VAL A 167 -18.02 3.68 -24.75
CA VAL A 167 -18.27 5.09 -25.01
C VAL A 167 -19.79 5.25 -25.05
N GLN A 168 -20.34 6.16 -24.23
CA GLN A 168 -21.74 6.55 -24.31
C GLN A 168 -21.93 7.18 -25.69
N VAL A 169 -22.60 6.46 -26.59
CA VAL A 169 -22.89 6.94 -27.94
C VAL A 169 -24.03 7.94 -27.82
N ASN A 170 -23.78 9.21 -28.14
CA ASN A 170 -24.84 10.20 -28.27
C ASN A 170 -25.86 9.73 -29.32
N PRO A 171 -27.17 9.76 -29.07
CA PRO A 171 -28.18 9.30 -30.02
C PRO A 171 -28.15 10.02 -31.39
N ASN A 172 -27.55 11.21 -31.43
CA ASN A 172 -27.39 12.02 -32.64
C ASN A 172 -26.03 11.86 -33.35
N GLU A 173 -25.08 11.11 -32.78
CA GLU A 173 -23.87 10.68 -33.48
C GLU A 173 -24.09 9.25 -33.99
N ARG A 174 -25.03 9.10 -34.93
CA ARG A 174 -25.13 7.86 -35.72
C ARG A 174 -23.88 7.80 -36.59
N PHE A 175 -22.90 6.98 -36.20
CA PHE A 175 -21.80 6.60 -37.07
C PHE A 175 -22.37 6.15 -38.42
N SER A 176 -21.96 6.80 -39.51
CA SER A 176 -22.38 6.44 -40.87
C SER A 176 -22.00 4.99 -41.13
N ASN A 177 -22.98 4.13 -41.42
CA ASN A 177 -22.69 2.74 -41.78
C ASN A 177 -21.97 2.70 -43.14
N VAL A 178 -21.16 1.66 -43.38
CA VAL A 178 -20.37 1.52 -44.61
C VAL A 178 -21.26 1.63 -45.86
N GLU A 179 -22.48 1.12 -45.81
CA GLU A 179 -23.47 1.23 -46.88
C GLU A 179 -23.89 2.69 -47.15
N SER A 180 -24.11 3.51 -46.13
CA SER A 180 -24.44 4.94 -46.31
C SER A 180 -23.28 5.73 -46.89
N ILE A 181 -22.04 5.36 -46.53
CA ILE A 181 -20.83 5.99 -47.07
C ILE A 181 -20.71 5.63 -48.56
N GLN A 182 -20.88 4.36 -48.91
CA GLN A 182 -20.83 3.91 -50.30
C GLN A 182 -21.93 4.55 -51.14
N ALA A 183 -23.17 4.58 -50.64
CA ALA A 183 -24.29 5.21 -51.33
C ALA A 183 -24.14 6.74 -51.47
N ALA A 184 -23.36 7.40 -50.61
CA ALA A 184 -23.03 8.82 -50.76
C ALA A 184 -21.94 9.05 -51.83
N ILE A 185 -20.95 8.17 -51.89
CA ILE A 185 -19.90 8.19 -52.93
C ILE A 185 -20.53 7.96 -54.30
N ASP A 186 -21.40 6.95 -54.43
CA ASP A 186 -22.05 6.61 -55.69
C ASP A 186 -22.93 7.78 -56.17
N ARG A 187 -23.73 8.39 -55.28
CA ARG A 187 -24.51 9.58 -55.61
C ARG A 187 -23.66 10.79 -56.02
N ALA A 188 -22.49 10.97 -55.42
CA ALA A 188 -21.58 12.04 -55.81
C ALA A 188 -20.99 11.79 -57.20
N ALA A 189 -20.66 10.54 -57.53
CA ALA A 189 -20.20 10.15 -58.86
C ALA A 189 -21.30 10.36 -59.92
N ASP A 190 -22.54 9.99 -59.62
CA ASP A 190 -23.68 10.20 -60.53
C ASP A 190 -23.93 11.69 -60.79
N LEU A 191 -23.85 12.53 -59.75
CA LEU A 191 -24.00 13.98 -59.91
C LEU A 191 -22.86 14.58 -60.74
N GLN A 192 -21.62 14.11 -60.55
CA GLN A 192 -20.50 14.53 -61.39
C GLN A 192 -20.67 14.09 -62.85
N ALA A 193 -21.20 12.89 -63.10
CA ALA A 193 -21.51 12.42 -64.45
C ALA A 193 -22.60 13.27 -65.13
N GLN A 194 -23.65 13.66 -64.38
CA GLN A 194 -24.70 14.56 -64.89
C GLN A 194 -24.18 15.99 -65.15
N GLN A 195 -23.29 16.49 -64.30
CA GLN A 195 -22.65 17.79 -64.52
C GLN A 195 -21.72 17.74 -65.74
N ALA A 196 -20.98 16.64 -65.94
CA ALA A 196 -20.14 16.46 -67.11
C ALA A 196 -20.96 16.41 -68.41
N SER A 197 -22.08 15.67 -68.45
CA SER A 197 -22.94 15.60 -69.64
C SER A 197 -23.57 16.95 -70.00
N THR A 198 -24.11 17.67 -69.01
CA THR A 198 -24.68 19.01 -69.22
C THR A 198 -23.63 20.05 -69.59
N SER A 199 -22.39 19.92 -69.10
CA SER A 199 -21.29 20.79 -69.51
C SER A 199 -20.86 20.53 -70.97
N ALA A 200 -20.77 19.27 -71.38
CA ALA A 200 -20.44 18.89 -72.75
C ALA A 200 -21.51 19.34 -73.74
N GLU A 201 -22.79 19.27 -73.37
CA GLU A 201 -23.91 19.77 -74.19
C GLU A 201 -23.83 21.30 -74.37
N LYS A 202 -23.59 22.05 -73.29
CA LYS A 202 -23.40 23.52 -73.37
C LYS A 202 -22.16 23.91 -74.16
N GLU A 203 -21.08 23.14 -74.08
CA GLU A 203 -19.88 23.36 -74.88
C GLU A 203 -20.13 23.09 -76.38
N ALA A 204 -20.89 22.04 -76.71
CA ALA A 204 -21.29 21.74 -78.08
C ALA A 204 -22.19 22.83 -78.69
N GLU A 205 -23.17 23.35 -77.94
CA GLU A 205 -24.01 24.47 -78.39
C GLU A 205 -23.17 25.74 -78.65
N LYS A 206 -22.22 26.05 -77.75
CA LYS A 206 -21.33 27.20 -77.91
C LYS A 206 -20.40 27.03 -79.13
N ALA A 207 -19.90 25.81 -79.39
CA ALA A 207 -19.10 25.51 -80.56
C ALA A 207 -19.91 25.64 -81.86
N ALA A 208 -21.18 25.19 -81.88
CA ALA A 208 -22.08 25.37 -83.01
C ALA A 208 -22.38 26.86 -83.27
N ALA A 209 -22.67 27.64 -82.23
CA ALA A 209 -22.87 29.09 -82.34
C ALA A 209 -21.62 29.80 -82.89
N ALA A 210 -20.43 29.40 -82.44
CA ALA A 210 -19.17 29.93 -82.98
C ALA A 210 -18.93 29.55 -84.44
N ALA A 211 -19.33 28.33 -84.86
CA ALA A 211 -19.28 27.93 -86.26
C ALA A 211 -20.23 28.75 -87.13
N VAL A 212 -21.48 28.97 -86.68
CA VAL A 212 -22.46 29.83 -87.38
C VAL A 212 -21.95 31.27 -87.48
N ALA A 213 -21.36 31.82 -86.41
CA ALA A 213 -20.77 33.15 -86.43
C ALA A 213 -19.61 33.26 -87.43
N ARG A 214 -18.74 32.23 -87.53
CA ARG A 214 -17.69 32.18 -88.56
C ARG A 214 -18.26 32.13 -89.98
N THR A 215 -19.32 31.34 -90.20
CA THR A 215 -20.00 31.27 -91.51
C THR A 215 -20.63 32.60 -91.89
N LEU A 216 -21.30 33.27 -90.95
CA LEU A 216 -21.86 34.62 -91.15
C LEU A 216 -20.76 35.64 -91.48
N ASN A 217 -19.62 35.59 -90.79
CA ASN A 217 -18.50 36.48 -91.08
C ASN A 217 -17.89 36.20 -92.47
N SER A 218 -17.79 34.93 -92.88
CA SER A 218 -17.35 34.53 -94.22
C SER A 218 -18.29 35.04 -95.32
N MET A 219 -19.61 35.05 -95.09
CA MET A 219 -20.58 35.62 -96.01
C MET A 219 -20.55 37.16 -96.05
N CYS A 220 -20.18 37.81 -94.95
CA CYS A 220 -20.06 39.27 -94.89
C CYS A 220 -18.81 39.78 -95.64
N THR A 221 -17.74 38.99 -95.69
CA THR A 221 -16.52 39.33 -96.46
C THR A 221 -16.65 39.17 -97.97
N GLN A 222 -17.74 38.59 -98.49
CA GLN A 222 -17.93 38.37 -99.93
C GLN A 222 -18.56 39.57 -100.67
N TRP A 223 -18.86 40.67 -99.98
CA TRP A 223 -19.36 41.94 -100.57
C TRP A 223 -18.46 43.15 -100.32
N GLN A 224 -17.16 42.93 -100.19
CA GLN A 224 -16.16 44.00 -100.24
C GLN A 224 -15.15 43.69 -101.35
N ILE A 225 -15.60 43.87 -102.60
CA ILE A 225 -15.00 44.65 -103.70
C ILE A 225 -16.08 44.81 -104.77
#